data_AF-A0A929YMK5-F1
#
_entry.id   AF-A0A929YMK5-F1
#
_cell.length_a   1.000
_cell.length_b   1.000
_cell.length_c   1.000
_cell.angle_alpha   90.00
_cell.angle_beta   90.00
_cell.angle_gamma   90.00
#
_symmetry.space_group_name_H-M   'P 1'
#
loop_
_entity.id
_entity.type
_entity.pdbx_description
1 polymer ?
#
loop_
_entity_poly.entity_id
_entity_poly.type
_entity_poly.pdbx_seq_one_letter_code
_entity_poly.pdbx_strand_id
1 'polypeptide(L)'
;MKVLWLMNIMLPAFAQKHGLPYSNREGWLTGVYDRMQKDRRARTGEDAYLPEERAGQPTAKDITLAVCFPSPLGNLRVQEDGVTFYSFQENLQEPETYDASLEERFRDILQDFRPDMVHIFGTEFPHTLAMARAYAKPEQTLIGLQGLCYIYADYYSADLSARVCNWPTLRDLIRRDSIKRQIEKFRKRGEFEKEALRLSGHVTGRTEFDCKAAFQINLSLSYHHMNETMRSCFYDGAWERANAQPYRIFVPQGDTPAKGLHY
;
A
#
# COMPACT_ATOMS: atom_id res chain seq x y z
N MET A 1 -9.76 -19.42 6.61
CA MET A 1 -9.98 -17.96 6.57
C MET A 1 -9.69 -17.45 5.17
N LYS A 2 -10.61 -16.70 4.57
CA LYS A 2 -10.44 -16.01 3.29
C LYS A 2 -10.02 -14.57 3.53
N VAL A 3 -8.89 -14.16 2.97
CA VAL A 3 -8.37 -12.80 3.12
C VAL A 3 -8.29 -12.15 1.75
N LEU A 4 -8.86 -10.96 1.62
CA LEU A 4 -8.73 -10.13 0.43
C LEU A 4 -7.72 -9.01 0.71
N TRP A 5 -6.66 -8.94 -0.07
CA TRP A 5 -5.71 -7.83 -0.06
C TRP A 5 -6.14 -6.76 -1.07
N LEU A 6 -6.16 -5.50 -0.65
CA LEU A 6 -6.29 -4.35 -1.55
C LEU A 6 -4.96 -3.60 -1.59
N MET A 7 -4.39 -3.47 -2.78
CA MET A 7 -3.05 -2.93 -3.02
C MET A 7 -3.14 -1.58 -3.75
N ASN A 8 -2.19 -0.68 -3.48
CA ASN A 8 -2.05 0.58 -4.21
C ASN A 8 -1.46 0.42 -5.62
N ILE A 9 -0.75 -0.69 -5.87
CA ILE A 9 -0.17 -1.01 -7.18
C ILE A 9 -0.42 -2.47 -7.56
N MET A 10 -0.29 -2.76 -8.85
CA MET A 10 -0.22 -4.15 -9.31
C MET A 10 0.93 -4.87 -8.62
N LEU A 11 0.63 -6.03 -8.00
CA LEU A 11 1.61 -6.83 -7.30
C LEU A 11 2.78 -7.16 -8.25
N PRO A 12 4.04 -6.77 -7.93
CA PRO A 12 5.16 -6.95 -8.84
C PRO A 12 5.39 -8.41 -9.27
N ALA A 13 5.15 -9.37 -8.38
CA ALA A 13 5.23 -10.79 -8.70
C ALA A 13 4.22 -11.21 -9.79
N PHE A 14 2.99 -10.70 -9.72
CA PHE A 14 1.97 -10.95 -10.74
C PHE A 14 2.38 -10.32 -12.08
N ALA A 15 2.75 -9.03 -12.05
CA ALA A 15 3.14 -8.30 -13.25
C ALA A 15 4.35 -8.96 -13.96
N GLN A 16 5.38 -9.37 -13.21
CA GLN A 16 6.56 -10.03 -13.75
C GLN A 16 6.22 -11.36 -14.41
N LYS A 17 5.35 -12.17 -13.79
CA LYS A 17 4.91 -13.47 -14.34
C LYS A 17 4.15 -13.30 -15.67
N HIS A 18 3.38 -12.23 -15.80
CA HIS A 18 2.57 -11.91 -16.98
C HIS A 18 3.30 -11.04 -18.02
N GLY A 19 4.60 -10.76 -17.83
CA GLY A 19 5.38 -9.92 -18.75
C GLY A 19 4.90 -8.47 -18.83
N LEU A 20 4.21 -7.98 -17.80
CA LEU A 20 3.67 -6.63 -17.72
C LEU A 20 4.70 -5.66 -17.12
N PRO A 21 4.64 -4.36 -17.47
CA PRO A 21 5.42 -3.34 -16.77
C PRO A 21 5.09 -3.34 -15.27
N TYR A 22 6.12 -3.29 -14.42
CA TYR A 22 5.94 -3.34 -12.96
C TYR A 22 6.76 -2.28 -12.24
N SER A 23 6.31 -1.95 -11.03
CA SER A 23 6.98 -1.03 -10.12
C SER A 23 7.85 -1.78 -9.13
N ASN A 24 8.96 -1.18 -8.71
CA ASN A 24 9.78 -1.69 -7.61
C ASN A 24 9.29 -1.24 -6.22
N ARG A 25 8.17 -0.49 -6.17
CA ARG A 25 7.50 -0.09 -4.93
C ARG A 25 6.78 -1.28 -4.32
N GLU A 26 6.47 -1.17 -3.03
CA GLU A 26 5.75 -2.20 -2.25
C GLU A 26 6.35 -3.62 -2.35
N GLY A 27 7.66 -3.73 -2.61
CA GLY A 27 8.31 -5.03 -2.80
C GLY A 27 8.20 -5.97 -1.60
N TRP A 28 7.87 -5.45 -0.42
CA TRP A 28 7.60 -6.26 0.75
C TRP A 28 6.36 -7.15 0.60
N LEU A 29 5.33 -6.70 -0.15
CA LEU A 29 4.15 -7.51 -0.47
C LEU A 29 4.52 -8.69 -1.37
N THR A 30 5.43 -8.48 -2.34
CA THR A 30 6.03 -9.57 -3.11
C THR A 30 6.77 -10.54 -2.18
N GLY A 31 7.56 -10.04 -1.21
CA GLY A 31 8.25 -10.89 -0.24
C GLY A 31 7.31 -11.78 0.58
N VAL A 32 6.19 -11.23 1.07
CA VAL A 32 5.17 -11.99 1.79
C VAL A 32 4.47 -12.98 0.85
N TYR A 33 4.06 -12.56 -0.34
CA TYR A 33 3.43 -13.41 -1.34
C TYR A 33 4.30 -14.60 -1.73
N ASP A 34 5.57 -14.36 -2.05
CA ASP A 34 6.54 -15.41 -2.41
C ASP A 34 6.75 -16.38 -1.27
N ARG A 35 6.80 -15.88 -0.02
CA ARG A 35 6.89 -16.75 1.16
C ARG A 35 5.66 -17.63 1.31
N MET A 36 4.46 -17.06 1.16
CA MET A 36 3.21 -17.83 1.20
C MET A 36 3.16 -18.90 0.10
N GLN A 37 3.67 -18.60 -1.09
CA GLN A 37 3.74 -19.57 -2.19
C GLN A 37 4.76 -20.68 -1.92
N LYS A 38 5.95 -20.35 -1.41
CA LYS A 38 6.95 -21.35 -1.00
C LYS A 38 6.40 -22.28 0.06
N ASP A 39 5.78 -21.73 1.10
CA ASP A 39 5.16 -22.52 2.17
C ASP A 39 4.02 -23.40 1.64
N ARG A 40 3.30 -22.96 0.60
CA ARG A 40 2.28 -23.76 -0.08
C ARG A 40 2.88 -24.91 -0.91
N ARG A 41 3.92 -24.67 -1.72
CA ARG A 41 4.57 -25.69 -2.56
C ARG A 41 5.32 -26.76 -1.76
N ALA A 42 6.00 -26.34 -0.70
CA ALA A 42 6.60 -27.23 0.30
C ALA A 42 5.59 -28.26 0.83
N ARG A 43 4.35 -27.83 1.02
CA ARG A 43 3.28 -28.68 1.58
C ARG A 43 2.61 -29.58 0.55
N THR A 44 2.58 -29.19 -0.73
CA THR A 44 2.07 -30.07 -1.81
C THR A 44 3.10 -31.10 -2.24
N GLY A 45 4.29 -31.12 -1.63
CA GLY A 45 5.39 -32.01 -1.98
C GLY A 45 6.12 -31.61 -3.27
N GLU A 46 5.83 -30.41 -3.79
CA GLU A 46 6.48 -29.86 -4.98
C GLU A 46 7.85 -29.25 -4.66
N ASP A 47 8.13 -28.96 -3.39
CA ASP A 47 9.39 -28.39 -2.93
C ASP A 47 9.87 -29.13 -1.67
N ALA A 48 11.18 -29.38 -1.56
CA ALA A 48 11.79 -30.10 -0.42
C ALA A 48 11.96 -29.21 0.83
N TYR A 49 11.56 -27.94 0.74
CA TYR A 49 11.58 -26.98 1.82
C TYR A 49 10.63 -27.39 2.96
N LEU A 50 11.10 -27.37 4.20
CA LEU A 50 10.25 -27.54 5.39
C LEU A 50 9.92 -26.15 5.96
N PRO A 51 8.63 -25.76 6.05
CA PRO A 51 8.26 -24.51 6.69
C PRO A 51 8.70 -24.52 8.17
N GLU A 52 9.27 -23.42 8.66
CA GLU A 52 9.41 -23.22 10.12
C GLU A 52 8.01 -23.06 10.73
N GLU A 53 7.47 -24.12 11.32
CA GLU A 53 6.22 -24.07 12.09
C GLU A 53 6.53 -23.54 13.49
N ARG A 54 6.13 -22.30 13.78
CA ARG A 54 6.13 -21.76 15.15
C ARG A 54 4.82 -22.15 15.84
N ALA A 55 4.93 -22.83 16.98
CA ALA A 55 3.76 -23.26 17.76
C ALA A 55 2.83 -22.08 18.08
N GLY A 56 1.55 -22.22 17.74
CA GLY A 56 0.50 -21.23 18.03
C GLY A 56 0.30 -20.13 16.97
N GLN A 57 1.06 -20.12 15.87
CA GLN A 57 0.80 -19.22 14.75
C GLN A 57 -0.07 -19.90 13.68
N PRO A 58 -1.08 -19.22 13.10
CA PRO A 58 -1.88 -19.75 11.99
C PRO A 58 -0.96 -20.17 10.84
N THR A 59 -1.18 -21.38 10.31
CA THR A 59 -0.37 -21.85 9.19
C THR A 59 -0.96 -21.28 7.90
N ALA A 60 -0.15 -21.12 6.85
CA ALA A 60 -0.70 -20.72 5.55
C ALA A 60 -1.70 -21.76 4.95
N LYS A 61 -1.89 -22.96 5.54
CA LYS A 61 -3.01 -23.87 5.17
C LYS A 61 -4.37 -23.27 5.51
N ASP A 62 -4.39 -22.34 6.46
CA ASP A 62 -5.62 -21.77 7.01
C ASP A 62 -6.05 -20.51 6.25
N ILE A 63 -5.27 -20.05 5.26
CA ILE A 63 -5.50 -18.81 4.52
C ILE A 63 -5.73 -19.09 3.04
N THR A 64 -6.90 -18.70 2.53
CA THR A 64 -7.17 -18.55 1.10
C THR A 64 -7.04 -17.08 0.74
N LEU A 65 -6.16 -16.74 -0.19
CA LEU A 65 -5.82 -15.36 -0.52
C LEU A 65 -6.48 -14.92 -1.83
N ALA A 66 -7.03 -13.71 -1.82
CA ALA A 66 -7.24 -12.93 -3.03
C ALA A 66 -6.46 -11.61 -2.97
N VAL A 67 -6.04 -11.11 -4.12
CA VAL A 67 -5.32 -9.85 -4.26
C VAL A 67 -6.05 -8.97 -5.26
N CYS A 68 -6.32 -7.73 -4.87
CA CYS A 68 -7.00 -6.73 -5.66
C CYS A 68 -6.07 -5.53 -5.87
N PHE A 69 -5.89 -5.08 -7.11
CA PHE A 69 -4.97 -3.99 -7.44
C PHE A 69 -5.46 -3.13 -8.62
N PRO A 70 -5.01 -1.87 -8.74
CA PRO A 70 -5.35 -1.04 -9.89
C PRO A 70 -4.65 -1.54 -11.15
N SER A 71 -5.36 -1.56 -12.29
CA SER A 71 -4.81 -1.96 -13.58
C SER A 71 -5.46 -1.23 -14.75
N PRO A 72 -4.68 -0.80 -15.77
CA PRO A 72 -5.25 -0.25 -17.00
C PRO A 72 -5.92 -1.32 -17.87
N LEU A 73 -5.71 -2.62 -17.58
CA LEU A 73 -6.22 -3.75 -18.37
C LEU A 73 -7.72 -4.03 -18.15
N GLY A 74 -8.45 -3.13 -17.49
CA GLY A 74 -9.87 -3.29 -17.19
C GLY A 74 -10.14 -4.11 -15.93
N ASN A 75 -11.35 -4.66 -15.83
CA ASN A 75 -11.80 -5.49 -14.72
C ASN A 75 -11.43 -6.95 -14.96
N LEU A 76 -10.27 -7.36 -14.43
CA LEU A 76 -9.74 -8.71 -14.52
C LEU A 76 -10.22 -9.56 -13.34
N ARG A 77 -10.38 -10.86 -13.60
CA ARG A 77 -10.46 -11.92 -12.58
C ARG A 77 -9.66 -13.12 -13.09
N VAL A 78 -8.56 -13.45 -12.40
CA VAL A 78 -7.67 -14.56 -12.77
C VAL A 78 -7.38 -15.38 -11.53
N GLN A 79 -7.39 -16.71 -11.64
CA GLN A 79 -7.01 -17.60 -10.56
C GLN A 79 -5.74 -18.35 -10.95
N GLU A 80 -4.66 -18.09 -10.22
CA GLU A 80 -3.35 -18.67 -10.49
C GLU A 80 -2.61 -18.92 -9.19
N ASP A 81 -1.83 -20.01 -9.14
CA ASP A 81 -1.05 -20.38 -7.96
C ASP A 81 -1.88 -20.37 -6.66
N GLY A 82 -3.13 -20.85 -6.72
CA GLY A 82 -4.02 -20.92 -5.56
C GLY A 82 -4.46 -19.56 -5.00
N VAL A 83 -4.22 -18.47 -5.71
CA VAL A 83 -4.60 -17.10 -5.37
C VAL A 83 -5.54 -16.56 -6.43
N THR A 84 -6.55 -15.80 -6.01
CA THR A 84 -7.46 -15.12 -6.93
C THR A 84 -7.06 -13.65 -7.06
N PHE A 85 -6.75 -13.23 -8.28
CA PHE A 85 -6.39 -11.87 -8.60
C PHE A 85 -7.58 -11.14 -9.23
N TYR A 86 -7.85 -9.94 -8.72
CA TYR A 86 -8.83 -9.01 -9.25
C TYR A 86 -8.15 -7.70 -9.61
N SER A 87 -8.66 -7.03 -10.64
CA SER A 87 -8.30 -5.63 -10.88
C SER A 87 -9.48 -4.69 -10.85
N PHE A 88 -9.17 -3.42 -10.61
CA PHE A 88 -10.06 -2.28 -10.72
C PHE A 88 -9.38 -1.15 -11.50
N GLN A 89 -10.17 -0.18 -11.95
CA GLN A 89 -9.69 1.00 -12.66
C GLN A 89 -9.78 2.21 -11.74
N GLU A 90 -8.67 2.95 -11.62
CA GLU A 90 -8.61 4.20 -10.87
C GLU A 90 -7.60 5.13 -11.55
N ASN A 91 -7.87 6.44 -11.55
CA ASN A 91 -6.91 7.42 -12.01
C ASN A 91 -5.87 7.74 -10.93
N LEU A 92 -4.80 6.95 -10.89
CA LEU A 92 -3.70 7.13 -9.93
C LEU A 92 -2.93 8.46 -10.08
N GLN A 93 -3.17 9.24 -11.14
CA GLN A 93 -2.55 10.55 -11.33
C GLN A 93 -3.29 11.68 -10.62
N GLU A 94 -4.56 11.46 -10.25
CA GLU A 94 -5.40 12.43 -9.56
C GLU A 94 -6.04 11.78 -8.30
N PRO A 95 -5.22 11.30 -7.35
CA PRO A 95 -5.69 10.59 -6.15
C PRO A 95 -6.54 11.45 -5.21
N GLU A 96 -6.61 12.77 -5.41
CA GLU A 96 -7.53 13.66 -4.73
C GLU A 96 -8.98 13.58 -5.24
N THR A 97 -9.24 12.82 -6.31
CA THR A 97 -10.57 12.67 -6.91
C THR A 97 -11.16 11.32 -6.53
N TYR A 98 -12.32 11.34 -5.87
CA TYR A 98 -13.05 10.13 -5.51
C TYR A 98 -13.97 9.67 -6.65
N ASP A 99 -13.83 8.41 -7.06
CA ASP A 99 -14.71 7.77 -8.04
C ASP A 99 -15.65 6.78 -7.34
N ALA A 100 -16.94 7.12 -7.31
CA ALA A 100 -17.96 6.28 -6.66
C ALA A 100 -18.17 4.92 -7.35
N SER A 101 -17.79 4.78 -8.62
CA SER A 101 -17.88 3.49 -9.34
C SER A 101 -16.94 2.42 -8.76
N LEU A 102 -15.90 2.83 -8.02
CA LEU A 102 -15.03 1.91 -7.28
C LEU A 102 -15.81 1.11 -6.25
N GLU A 103 -16.80 1.71 -5.58
CA GLU A 103 -17.62 1.01 -4.58
C GLU A 103 -18.45 -0.11 -5.23
N GLU A 104 -18.98 0.11 -6.44
CA GLU A 104 -19.68 -0.92 -7.22
C GLU A 104 -18.74 -2.06 -7.58
N ARG A 105 -17.56 -1.73 -8.11
CA ARG A 105 -16.55 -2.73 -8.46
C ARG A 105 -16.12 -3.56 -7.25
N PHE A 106 -15.93 -2.94 -6.09
CA PHE A 106 -15.56 -3.66 -4.87
C PHE A 106 -16.69 -4.51 -4.35
N ARG A 107 -17.96 -4.08 -4.44
CA ARG A 107 -19.11 -4.95 -4.11
C ARG A 107 -19.12 -6.23 -4.94
N ASP A 108 -18.84 -6.16 -6.25
CA ASP A 108 -18.74 -7.35 -7.11
C ASP A 108 -17.63 -8.30 -6.64
N ILE A 109 -16.45 -7.77 -6.35
CA ILE A 109 -15.30 -8.56 -5.88
C ILE A 109 -15.60 -9.22 -4.53
N LEU A 110 -16.20 -8.47 -3.59
CA LEU A 110 -16.59 -8.95 -2.28
C LEU A 110 -17.68 -10.03 -2.37
N GLN A 111 -18.63 -9.90 -3.29
CA GLN A 111 -19.68 -10.90 -3.52
C GLN A 111 -19.14 -12.20 -4.13
N ASP A 112 -18.19 -12.10 -5.06
CA ASP A 112 -17.55 -13.25 -5.69
C ASP A 112 -16.63 -13.99 -4.72
N PHE A 113 -15.70 -13.29 -4.06
CA PHE A 113 -14.69 -13.92 -3.21
C PHE A 113 -15.23 -14.32 -1.82
N ARG A 114 -16.12 -13.49 -1.27
CA ARG A 114 -16.67 -13.56 0.11
C ARG A 114 -15.55 -13.67 1.17
N PRO A 115 -14.74 -12.60 1.36
CA PRO A 115 -13.68 -12.62 2.36
C PRO A 115 -14.22 -12.60 3.79
N ASP A 116 -13.53 -13.32 4.68
CA ASP A 116 -13.70 -13.23 6.13
C ASP A 116 -13.02 -11.97 6.69
N MET A 117 -12.01 -11.45 5.99
CA MET A 117 -11.28 -10.23 6.32
C MET A 117 -10.78 -9.52 5.06
N VAL A 118 -10.82 -8.19 5.07
CA VAL A 118 -10.19 -7.34 4.06
C VAL A 118 -8.99 -6.65 4.68
N HIS A 119 -7.82 -6.80 4.06
CA HIS A 119 -6.60 -6.09 4.43
C HIS A 119 -6.28 -5.07 3.34
N ILE A 120 -6.42 -3.79 3.69
CA ILE A 120 -6.14 -2.66 2.80
C ILE A 120 -4.74 -2.14 3.10
N PHE A 121 -3.92 -1.99 2.08
CA PHE A 121 -2.53 -1.57 2.22
C PHE A 121 -2.34 -0.15 1.74
N GLY A 122 -1.97 0.72 2.66
CA GLY A 122 -1.95 2.16 2.46
C GLY A 122 -3.31 2.79 2.72
N THR A 123 -3.26 4.12 2.87
CA THR A 123 -4.41 5.00 3.04
C THR A 123 -4.39 6.17 2.06
N GLU A 124 -3.37 6.22 1.21
CA GLU A 124 -3.02 7.40 0.42
C GLU A 124 -3.89 7.61 -0.82
N PHE A 125 -4.73 6.63 -1.17
CA PHE A 125 -5.54 6.60 -2.39
C PHE A 125 -7.04 6.38 -2.08
N PRO A 126 -7.94 6.95 -2.90
CA PRO A 126 -9.38 6.96 -2.61
C PRO A 126 -10.03 5.58 -2.68
N HIS A 127 -9.46 4.62 -3.42
CA HIS A 127 -9.92 3.23 -3.38
C HIS A 127 -9.90 2.60 -1.97
N THR A 128 -9.05 3.10 -1.06
CA THR A 128 -9.04 2.68 0.36
C THR A 128 -10.41 2.96 1.00
N LEU A 129 -10.90 4.18 0.85
CA LEU A 129 -12.21 4.58 1.35
C LEU A 129 -13.33 3.82 0.65
N ALA A 130 -13.24 3.65 -0.67
CA ALA A 130 -14.25 2.93 -1.43
C ALA A 130 -14.37 1.46 -0.99
N MET A 131 -13.26 0.77 -0.73
CA MET A 131 -13.30 -0.60 -0.20
C MET A 131 -13.86 -0.64 1.22
N ALA A 132 -13.44 0.28 2.10
CA ALA A 132 -13.95 0.33 3.47
C ALA A 132 -15.48 0.53 3.50
N ARG A 133 -16.01 1.42 2.65
CA ARG A 133 -17.46 1.63 2.48
C ARG A 133 -18.16 0.42 1.86
N ALA A 134 -17.58 -0.18 0.82
CA ALA A 134 -18.18 -1.33 0.14
C ALA A 134 -18.24 -2.58 1.02
N TYR A 135 -17.24 -2.80 1.88
CA TYR A 135 -17.19 -3.95 2.77
C TYR A 135 -18.05 -3.75 4.03
N ALA A 136 -18.10 -2.51 4.56
CA ALA A 136 -18.99 -2.10 5.66
C ALA A 136 -18.93 -2.99 6.91
N LYS A 137 -17.76 -3.57 7.20
CA LYS A 137 -17.50 -4.44 8.36
C LYS A 137 -16.21 -4.03 9.05
N PRO A 138 -16.25 -3.01 9.92
CA PRO A 138 -15.06 -2.48 10.57
C PRO A 138 -14.25 -3.56 11.31
N GLU A 139 -14.93 -4.46 12.02
CA GLU A 139 -14.35 -5.57 12.78
C GLU A 139 -13.64 -6.63 11.91
N GLN A 140 -13.85 -6.60 10.60
CA GLN A 140 -13.19 -7.47 9.62
C GLN A 140 -12.30 -6.67 8.65
N THR A 141 -12.07 -5.39 8.93
CA THR A 141 -11.29 -4.48 8.09
C THR A 141 -10.00 -4.11 8.78
N LEU A 142 -8.87 -4.52 8.20
CA LEU A 142 -7.52 -4.15 8.62
C LEU A 142 -6.93 -3.15 7.62
N ILE A 143 -6.51 -1.97 8.10
CA ILE A 143 -5.80 -0.99 7.27
C ILE A 143 -4.32 -0.94 7.69
N GLY A 144 -3.40 -1.16 6.75
CA GLY A 144 -1.96 -1.04 6.96
C GLY A 144 -1.43 0.34 6.58
N LEU A 145 -0.90 1.08 7.56
CA LEU A 145 -0.35 2.41 7.36
C LEU A 145 1.00 2.36 6.63
N GLN A 146 1.10 3.06 5.50
CA GLN A 146 2.33 3.22 4.71
C GLN A 146 2.82 4.66 4.73
N GLY A 147 1.89 5.62 4.56
CA GLY A 147 2.09 7.04 4.70
C GLY A 147 0.78 7.73 5.04
N LEU A 148 0.86 8.86 5.74
CA LEU A 148 -0.30 9.57 6.28
C LEU A 148 -0.47 10.92 5.59
N CYS A 149 -1.32 10.96 4.57
CA CYS A 149 -1.56 12.16 3.77
C CYS A 149 -2.05 13.34 4.62
N TYR A 150 -2.92 13.11 5.61
CA TYR A 150 -3.46 14.20 6.42
C TYR A 150 -2.39 14.88 7.28
N ILE A 151 -1.39 14.13 7.76
CA ILE A 151 -0.27 14.70 8.51
C ILE A 151 0.70 15.37 7.54
N TYR A 152 1.05 14.70 6.43
CA TYR A 152 1.99 15.24 5.45
C TYR A 152 1.54 16.57 4.87
N ALA A 153 0.23 16.80 4.74
CA ALA A 153 -0.33 18.07 4.29
C ALA A 153 0.12 19.26 5.16
N ASP A 154 0.19 19.07 6.48
CA ASP A 154 0.51 20.14 7.44
C ASP A 154 2.01 20.48 7.46
N TYR A 155 2.87 19.51 7.14
CA TYR A 155 4.33 19.65 7.14
C TYR A 155 4.96 19.75 5.75
N TYR A 156 4.14 19.73 4.69
CA TYR A 156 4.62 19.65 3.31
C TYR A 156 5.61 20.76 2.92
N SER A 157 5.39 21.97 3.45
CA SER A 157 6.22 23.15 3.20
C SER A 157 7.19 23.48 4.34
N ALA A 158 7.51 22.51 5.21
CA ALA A 158 8.41 22.73 6.34
C ALA A 158 9.75 23.34 5.89
N ASP A 159 10.12 24.45 6.51
CA ASP A 159 11.32 25.28 6.29
C ASP A 159 11.55 25.75 4.85
N LEU A 160 10.52 25.67 3.99
CA LEU A 160 10.56 26.34 2.69
C LEU A 160 10.32 27.84 2.86
N SER A 161 11.12 28.65 2.17
CA SER A 161 10.91 30.09 2.14
C SER A 161 9.54 30.47 1.57
N ALA A 162 8.95 31.55 2.08
CA ALA A 162 7.69 32.09 1.56
C ALA A 162 7.76 32.38 0.04
N ARG A 163 8.95 32.70 -0.48
CA ARG A 163 9.16 32.90 -1.93
C ARG A 163 8.89 31.60 -2.70
N VAL A 164 9.46 30.48 -2.27
CA VAL A 164 9.27 29.17 -2.92
C VAL A 164 7.80 28.73 -2.86
N CYS A 165 7.15 28.92 -1.70
CA CYS A 165 5.75 28.51 -1.53
C CYS A 165 4.74 29.36 -2.31
N ASN A 166 5.04 30.66 -2.52
CA ASN A 166 4.09 31.60 -3.12
C ASN A 166 4.29 31.85 -4.62
N TRP A 167 5.48 31.56 -5.16
CA TRP A 167 5.83 31.91 -6.54
C TRP A 167 5.98 30.66 -7.41
N PRO A 168 4.91 30.23 -8.11
CA PRO A 168 4.97 29.06 -8.97
C PRO A 168 5.89 29.31 -10.18
N THR A 169 6.64 28.28 -10.56
CA THR A 169 7.41 28.28 -11.81
C THR A 169 6.49 28.16 -13.02
N LEU A 170 7.01 28.43 -14.23
CA LEU A 170 6.26 28.20 -15.46
C LEU A 170 5.78 26.74 -15.58
N ARG A 171 6.62 25.78 -15.15
CA ARG A 171 6.24 24.36 -15.08
C ARG A 171 5.03 24.16 -14.18
N ASP A 172 5.00 24.78 -13.01
CA ASP A 172 3.91 24.61 -12.03
C ASP A 172 2.60 25.20 -12.54
N LEU A 173 2.66 26.30 -13.31
CA LEU A 173 1.49 26.88 -13.96
C LEU A 173 0.94 25.95 -15.05
N ILE A 174 1.82 25.41 -15.90
CA ILE A 174 1.44 24.48 -16.97
C ILE A 174 0.87 23.18 -16.39
N ARG A 175 1.56 22.58 -15.41
CA ARG A 175 1.16 21.32 -14.77
C ARG A 175 0.10 21.49 -13.70
N ARG A 176 -0.26 22.73 -13.36
CA ARG A 176 -1.21 23.06 -12.29
C ARG A 176 -0.79 22.48 -10.93
N ASP A 177 0.51 22.43 -10.66
CA ASP A 177 1.11 21.62 -9.59
C ASP A 177 2.04 22.43 -8.67
N SER A 178 1.63 23.64 -8.30
CA SER A 178 2.39 24.45 -7.33
C SER A 178 2.37 23.85 -5.92
N ILE A 179 3.32 24.23 -5.06
CA ILE A 179 3.41 23.77 -3.65
C ILE A 179 2.07 23.89 -2.92
N LYS A 180 1.40 25.04 -3.04
CA LYS A 180 0.07 25.25 -2.44
C LYS A 180 -0.99 24.27 -2.95
N ARG A 181 -0.96 23.96 -4.25
CA ARG A 181 -1.89 23.00 -4.83
C ARG A 181 -1.57 21.58 -4.40
N GLN A 182 -0.29 21.21 -4.32
CA GLN A 182 0.13 19.92 -3.79
C GLN A 182 -0.34 19.73 -2.34
N ILE A 183 -0.19 20.74 -1.48
CA ILE A 183 -0.75 20.75 -0.11
C ILE A 183 -2.26 20.51 -0.14
N GLU A 184 -3.00 21.23 -0.97
CA GLU A 184 -4.45 21.07 -1.08
C GLU A 184 -4.87 19.66 -1.54
N LYS A 185 -4.14 19.08 -2.50
CA LYS A 185 -4.34 17.69 -2.92
C LYS A 185 -4.10 16.72 -1.76
N PHE A 186 -3.03 16.92 -0.98
CA PHE A 186 -2.76 16.10 0.22
C PHE A 186 -3.84 16.27 1.28
N ARG A 187 -4.39 17.47 1.50
CA ARG A 187 -5.51 17.69 2.42
C ARG A 187 -6.75 16.91 2.01
N LYS A 188 -7.14 16.98 0.73
CA LYS A 188 -8.29 16.23 0.21
C LYS A 188 -8.12 14.73 0.39
N ARG A 189 -6.95 14.20 0.03
CA ARG A 189 -6.59 12.78 0.26
C ARG A 189 -6.62 12.43 1.75
N GLY A 190 -6.12 13.33 2.59
CA GLY A 190 -6.16 13.23 4.04
C GLY A 190 -7.57 13.11 4.60
N GLU A 191 -8.56 13.79 4.02
CA GLU A 191 -9.95 13.63 4.44
C GLU A 191 -10.52 12.25 4.08
N PHE A 192 -10.20 11.71 2.91
CA PHE A 192 -10.58 10.33 2.55
C PHE A 192 -9.89 9.31 3.47
N GLU A 193 -8.61 9.51 3.75
CA GLU A 193 -7.81 8.69 4.68
C GLU A 193 -8.42 8.68 6.08
N LYS A 194 -8.77 9.85 6.63
CA LYS A 194 -9.43 9.95 7.93
C LYS A 194 -10.76 9.22 7.95
N GLU A 195 -11.55 9.32 6.88
CA GLU A 195 -12.82 8.62 6.80
C GLU A 195 -12.63 7.10 6.74
N ALA A 196 -11.68 6.61 5.94
CA ALA A 196 -11.37 5.18 5.85
C ALA A 196 -10.94 4.61 7.21
N LEU A 197 -10.11 5.35 7.97
CA LEU A 197 -9.69 4.96 9.33
C LEU A 197 -10.83 4.96 10.36
N ARG A 198 -11.86 5.80 10.17
CA ARG A 198 -13.07 5.75 11.01
C ARG A 198 -13.93 4.53 10.70
N LEU A 199 -13.85 4.01 9.47
CA LEU A 199 -14.59 2.84 9.01
C LEU A 199 -13.85 1.51 9.24
N SER A 200 -12.63 1.53 9.80
CA SER A 200 -11.89 0.33 10.17
C SER A 200 -11.93 0.06 11.68
N GLY A 201 -12.02 -1.21 12.05
CA GLY A 201 -11.89 -1.69 13.42
C GLY A 201 -10.45 -2.09 13.76
N HIS A 202 -9.63 -2.37 12.74
CA HIS A 202 -8.24 -2.74 12.90
C HIS A 202 -7.32 -1.86 12.05
N VAL A 203 -6.20 -1.45 12.64
CA VAL A 203 -5.13 -0.73 11.94
C VAL A 203 -3.79 -1.38 12.27
N THR A 204 -2.89 -1.40 11.32
CA THR A 204 -1.53 -1.89 11.52
C THR A 204 -0.49 -0.88 11.06
N GLY A 205 0.65 -0.83 11.76
CA GLY A 205 1.77 0.04 11.44
C GLY A 205 3.07 -0.44 12.10
N ARG A 206 4.14 0.34 11.94
CA ARG A 206 5.50 -0.04 12.38
C ARG A 206 6.01 0.82 13.52
N THR A 207 5.49 2.02 13.67
CA THR A 207 6.08 3.03 14.54
C THR A 207 5.09 3.55 15.57
N GLU A 208 5.62 4.13 16.65
CA GLU A 208 4.80 4.86 17.61
C GLU A 208 4.08 6.05 16.96
N PHE A 209 4.67 6.65 15.93
CA PHE A 209 4.05 7.68 15.12
C PHE A 209 2.78 7.17 14.43
N ASP A 210 2.85 6.01 13.76
CA ASP A 210 1.69 5.37 13.12
C ASP A 210 0.58 5.08 14.15
N CYS A 211 0.97 4.54 15.30
CA CYS A 211 0.05 4.21 16.40
C CYS A 211 -0.70 5.46 16.91
N LYS A 212 0.04 6.51 17.26
CA LYS A 212 -0.55 7.77 17.73
C LYS A 212 -1.46 8.40 16.67
N ALA A 213 -1.01 8.41 15.42
CA ALA A 213 -1.77 8.96 14.31
C ALA A 213 -3.08 8.20 14.06
N ALA A 214 -3.08 6.88 14.20
CA ALA A 214 -4.30 6.07 14.08
C ALA A 214 -5.31 6.42 15.19
N PHE A 215 -4.85 6.45 16.45
CA PHE A 215 -5.71 6.75 17.61
C PHE A 215 -6.23 8.18 17.64
N GLN A 216 -5.54 9.14 17.01
CA GLN A 216 -6.07 10.50 16.81
C GLN A 216 -7.36 10.52 15.97
N ILE A 217 -7.54 9.55 15.08
CA ILE A 217 -8.70 9.50 14.18
C ILE A 217 -9.82 8.63 14.72
N ASN A 218 -9.48 7.47 15.29
CA ASN A 218 -10.46 6.53 15.82
C ASN A 218 -9.90 5.87 17.08
N LEU A 219 -10.43 6.24 18.25
CA LEU A 219 -10.00 5.71 19.55
C LEU A 219 -10.45 4.26 19.81
N SER A 220 -11.42 3.76 19.02
CA SER A 220 -11.99 2.42 19.19
C SER A 220 -11.28 1.34 18.38
N LEU A 221 -10.34 1.71 17.51
CA LEU A 221 -9.58 0.74 16.72
C LEU A 221 -8.70 -0.14 17.61
N SER A 222 -8.41 -1.35 17.14
CA SER A 222 -7.33 -2.17 17.65
C SER A 222 -6.10 -1.98 16.77
N TYR A 223 -5.01 -1.50 17.37
CA TYR A 223 -3.74 -1.30 16.69
C TYR A 223 -2.88 -2.55 16.77
N HIS A 224 -2.30 -2.95 15.63
CA HIS A 224 -1.40 -4.08 15.51
C HIS A 224 -0.02 -3.59 15.05
N HIS A 225 1.02 -4.01 15.74
CA HIS A 225 2.38 -3.76 15.28
C HIS A 225 2.76 -4.82 14.22
N MET A 226 3.09 -4.39 13.00
CA MET A 226 3.46 -5.29 11.89
C MET A 226 4.70 -4.78 11.18
N ASN A 227 5.74 -5.62 11.17
CA ASN A 227 6.92 -5.39 10.36
C ASN A 227 6.68 -5.80 8.90
N GLU A 228 7.34 -5.13 7.98
CA GLU A 228 7.32 -5.47 6.56
C GLU A 228 8.50 -6.41 6.23
N THR A 229 8.22 -7.47 5.47
CA THR A 229 9.24 -8.41 4.98
C THR A 229 10.04 -7.78 3.84
N MET A 230 11.34 -7.99 3.73
CA MET A 230 12.09 -7.52 2.56
C MET A 230 11.96 -8.51 1.38
N ARG A 231 12.25 -8.08 0.16
CA ARG A 231 12.42 -9.02 -0.97
C ARG A 231 13.62 -9.92 -0.72
N SER A 232 13.58 -11.14 -1.25
CA SER A 232 14.66 -12.14 -1.10
C SER A 232 16.04 -11.56 -1.43
N CYS A 233 16.14 -10.77 -2.51
CA CYS A 233 17.40 -10.17 -2.96
C CYS A 233 18.06 -9.20 -1.96
N PHE A 234 17.37 -8.76 -0.90
CA PHE A 234 17.96 -7.93 0.15
C PHE A 234 18.56 -8.74 1.31
N TYR A 235 18.29 -10.05 1.37
CA TYR A 235 18.90 -10.94 2.34
C TYR A 235 20.21 -11.56 1.83
N ASP A 236 20.48 -11.44 0.53
CA ASP A 236 21.67 -11.95 -0.13
C ASP A 236 22.69 -10.84 -0.38
N GLY A 237 23.96 -11.10 -0.07
CA GLY A 237 25.07 -10.16 -0.25
C GLY A 237 25.25 -9.17 0.91
N ALA A 238 26.34 -8.42 0.87
CA ALA A 238 26.66 -7.38 1.83
C ALA A 238 27.26 -6.17 1.12
N TRP A 239 27.06 -4.98 1.69
CA TRP A 239 27.71 -3.78 1.18
C TRP A 239 29.21 -3.84 1.45
N GLU A 240 30.01 -3.62 0.41
CA GLU A 240 31.47 -3.57 0.50
C GLU A 240 31.99 -2.21 0.06
N ARG A 241 32.78 -1.56 0.92
CA ARG A 241 33.39 -0.25 0.63
C ARG A 241 34.24 -0.25 -0.64
N ALA A 242 34.90 -1.38 -0.96
CA ALA A 242 35.72 -1.53 -2.16
C ALA A 242 34.92 -1.39 -3.46
N ASN A 243 33.62 -1.74 -3.42
CA ASN A 243 32.71 -1.66 -4.57
C ASN A 243 31.94 -0.34 -4.61
N ALA A 244 32.07 0.51 -3.58
CA ALA A 244 31.41 1.80 -3.52
C ALA A 244 32.16 2.82 -4.40
N GLN A 245 31.40 3.67 -5.09
CA GLN A 245 31.97 4.78 -5.84
C GLN A 245 32.35 5.90 -4.84
N PRO A 246 33.64 6.27 -4.72
CA PRO A 246 34.05 7.33 -3.80
C PRO A 246 33.36 8.65 -4.10
N TYR A 247 33.03 9.41 -3.04
CA TYR A 247 32.42 10.74 -3.12
C TYR A 247 31.06 10.78 -3.84
N ARG A 248 30.30 9.67 -3.83
CA ARG A 248 28.93 9.62 -4.35
C ARG A 248 27.95 9.19 -3.27
N ILE A 249 26.83 9.89 -3.19
CA ILE A 249 25.69 9.55 -2.33
C ILE A 249 24.51 9.23 -3.24
N PHE A 250 23.87 8.10 -3.00
CA PHE A 250 22.64 7.72 -3.68
C PHE A 250 21.43 8.11 -2.82
N VAL A 251 20.50 8.89 -3.39
CA VAL A 251 19.28 9.32 -2.72
C VAL A 251 18.06 8.91 -3.56
N PRO A 252 17.31 7.87 -3.15
CA PRO A 252 16.24 7.30 -3.98
C PRO A 252 14.94 8.13 -4.01
N GLN A 253 14.76 9.12 -3.13
CA GLN A 253 13.49 9.85 -2.96
C GLN A 253 13.71 11.34 -2.64
N GLY A 254 14.11 12.11 -3.65
CA GLY A 254 14.41 13.55 -3.52
C GLY A 254 13.46 14.48 -4.28
N ASP A 255 12.37 13.93 -4.83
CA ASP A 255 11.50 14.58 -5.81
C ASP A 255 10.35 15.39 -5.20
N THR A 256 10.14 15.31 -3.88
CA THR A 256 9.09 16.04 -3.17
C THR A 256 9.63 16.77 -1.94
N PRO A 257 9.15 17.99 -1.62
CA PRO A 257 9.62 18.73 -0.45
C PRO A 257 9.39 18.01 0.88
N ALA A 258 8.35 17.18 0.97
CA ALA A 258 8.07 16.35 2.14
C ALA A 258 9.20 15.35 2.48
N LYS A 259 10.14 15.11 1.55
CA LYS A 259 11.33 14.27 1.79
C LYS A 259 12.52 15.04 2.33
N GLY A 260 12.46 16.37 2.41
CA GLY A 260 13.46 17.19 3.10
C GLY A 260 14.82 17.26 2.42
N LEU A 261 14.93 17.07 1.11
CA LEU A 261 16.23 17.18 0.42
C LEU A 261 16.79 18.61 0.41
N HIS A 262 15.96 19.61 0.74
CA HIS A 262 16.35 21.02 0.76
C HIS A 262 17.09 21.45 2.04
N TYR A 263 17.32 20.54 3.00
CA TYR A 263 18.14 20.78 4.19
C TYR A 263 19.63 20.53 3.94
#